data_AF-A0A8T4NWZ6-F1
#
_entry.id   AF-A0A8T4NWZ6-F1
#
_cell.length_a   1.000
_cell.length_b   1.000
_cell.length_c   1.000
_cell.angle_alpha   90.00
_cell.angle_beta   90.00
_cell.angle_gamma   90.00
#
_symmetry.space_group_name_H-M   'P 1'
#
loop_
_entity.id
_entity.type
_entity.pdbx_description
1 polymer ?
#
loop_
_entity_poly.entity_id
_entity_poly.type
_entity_poly.pdbx_seq_one_letter_code
_entity_poly.pdbx_strand_id
1 'polypeptide(L)'
;MPSRNKVYLLTGGLVPLLENRHNVPLSDEIKQSLRLLEQYYFTEMRDLIGKREDSDEKGNFSWEMKFISDREIDSGLRKVISENGGSNPIISFDDVYCQDLPDGNYHVTRIQNPHNLNEPHKLGPRFRAVSLDEQVRQIKKRYGKKIDLMDVGTFEGGTLGDEIENRFRVEGIEVEKIYLAFAGKKGIEKLNAIGLNTKYVQSFDWIDWLEMRDCLGFDGRKVPMRNTDNSANLFIKYSENPENWASIPKEFVEDYKIKYKSFFKTIKSILAMDEISVALKPSKRSNIVYELIIKRKKNEEED
;
A
#
# COMPACT_ATOMS: atom_id res chain seq x y z
N MET A 1 -23.05 28.09 4.79
CA MET A 1 -21.67 27.76 5.20
C MET A 1 -21.06 26.96 4.06
N PRO A 2 -19.80 27.21 3.64
CA PRO A 2 -19.16 26.36 2.64
C PRO A 2 -19.15 24.92 3.15
N SER A 3 -19.50 23.95 2.30
CA SER A 3 -19.41 22.54 2.67
C SER A 3 -17.95 22.20 2.99
N ARG A 4 -17.73 21.44 4.05
CA ARG A 4 -16.40 20.90 4.35
C ARG A 4 -16.06 19.86 3.29
N ASN A 5 -14.80 19.77 2.89
CA ASN A 5 -14.34 18.68 2.04
C ASN A 5 -13.64 17.61 2.87
N LYS A 6 -13.88 16.33 2.54
CA LYS A 6 -13.01 15.23 2.95
C LYS A 6 -12.36 14.61 1.73
N VAL A 7 -11.09 14.26 1.86
CA VAL A 7 -10.28 13.78 0.73
C VAL A 7 -10.41 12.28 0.57
N TYR A 8 -10.63 11.79 -0.64
CA TYR A 8 -10.43 10.40 -0.98
C TYR A 8 -9.15 10.30 -1.82
N LEU A 9 -8.12 9.69 -1.27
CA LEU A 9 -6.79 9.68 -1.87
C LEU A 9 -6.69 8.57 -2.92
N LEU A 10 -6.18 8.92 -4.10
CA LEU A 10 -5.91 7.98 -5.18
C LEU A 10 -4.42 7.99 -5.50
N THR A 11 -3.77 6.83 -5.44
CA THR A 11 -2.36 6.66 -5.84
C THR A 11 -2.22 5.63 -6.96
N GLY A 12 -1.17 5.80 -7.75
CA GLY A 12 -0.73 4.84 -8.75
C GLY A 12 0.15 3.76 -8.14
N GLY A 13 1.40 3.71 -8.59
CA GLY A 13 2.43 2.83 -8.05
C GLY A 13 2.62 1.53 -8.82
N LEU A 14 2.04 1.37 -10.02
CA LEU A 14 2.20 0.14 -10.80
C LEU A 14 3.65 -0.08 -11.24
N VAL A 15 4.26 0.97 -11.79
CA VAL A 15 5.65 0.92 -12.29
C VAL A 15 6.64 0.63 -11.17
N PRO A 16 6.73 1.45 -10.09
CA PRO A 16 7.71 1.20 -9.04
C PRO A 16 7.45 -0.14 -8.32
N LEU A 17 6.20 -0.59 -8.22
CA LEU A 17 5.90 -1.90 -7.65
C LEU A 17 6.48 -3.05 -8.47
N LEU A 18 6.27 -3.02 -9.79
CA LEU A 18 6.76 -4.06 -10.68
C LEU A 18 8.30 -4.06 -10.72
N GLU A 19 8.92 -2.89 -10.87
CA GLU A 19 10.37 -2.78 -10.98
C GLU A 19 11.07 -3.05 -9.64
N ASN A 20 10.63 -2.42 -8.55
CA ASN A 20 11.37 -2.44 -7.28
C ASN A 20 11.04 -3.66 -6.42
N ARG A 21 9.74 -3.93 -6.18
CA ARG A 21 9.34 -5.05 -5.32
C ARG A 21 9.44 -6.39 -6.04
N HIS A 22 9.11 -6.42 -7.33
CA HIS A 22 9.04 -7.66 -8.11
C HIS A 22 10.23 -7.90 -9.03
N ASN A 23 11.17 -6.95 -9.15
CA ASN A 23 12.33 -7.04 -10.05
C ASN A 23 11.92 -7.37 -11.49
N VAL A 24 10.82 -6.77 -11.95
CA VAL A 24 10.30 -6.91 -13.31
C VAL A 24 10.69 -5.64 -14.08
N PRO A 25 11.80 -5.65 -14.85
CA PRO A 25 12.19 -4.49 -15.63
C PRO A 25 11.15 -4.25 -16.73
N LEU A 26 10.73 -2.99 -16.88
CA LEU A 26 9.77 -2.57 -17.90
C LEU A 26 10.46 -1.70 -18.96
N SER A 27 10.01 -1.78 -20.19
CA SER A 27 10.40 -0.83 -21.24
C SER A 27 9.76 0.55 -21.00
N ASP A 28 10.36 1.60 -21.54
CA ASP A 28 9.85 2.97 -21.38
C ASP A 28 8.43 3.14 -21.94
N GLU A 29 8.11 2.45 -23.04
CA GLU A 29 6.78 2.43 -23.63
C GLU A 29 5.75 1.86 -22.64
N ILE A 30 6.06 0.72 -22.01
CA ILE A 30 5.17 0.09 -21.05
C ILE A 30 5.03 0.91 -19.76
N LYS A 31 6.11 1.53 -19.28
CA LYS A 31 6.02 2.49 -18.17
C LYS A 31 5.07 3.63 -18.49
N GLN A 32 5.15 4.18 -19.69
CA GLN A 32 4.27 5.26 -20.13
C GLN A 32 2.82 4.80 -20.26
N SER A 33 2.56 3.63 -20.84
CA SER A 33 1.22 3.06 -20.96
C SER A 33 0.57 2.80 -19.60
N LEU A 34 1.32 2.27 -18.62
CA LEU A 34 0.82 2.05 -17.27
C LEU A 34 0.47 3.37 -16.56
N ARG A 35 1.31 4.41 -16.70
CA ARG A 35 1.03 5.74 -16.14
C ARG A 35 -0.20 6.41 -16.76
N LEU A 36 -0.40 6.24 -18.06
CA LEU A 36 -1.62 6.71 -18.73
C LEU A 36 -2.85 5.95 -18.21
N LEU A 37 -2.72 4.64 -17.96
CA LEU A 37 -3.79 3.85 -17.37
C LEU A 37 -4.12 4.29 -15.94
N GLU A 38 -3.13 4.69 -15.13
CA GLU A 38 -3.32 5.28 -13.79
C GLU A 38 -4.14 6.58 -13.83
N GLN A 39 -3.85 7.46 -14.80
CA GLN A 39 -4.64 8.68 -15.00
C GLN A 39 -6.09 8.37 -15.43
N TYR A 40 -6.25 7.36 -16.29
CA TYR A 40 -7.59 6.91 -16.70
C TYR A 40 -8.36 6.29 -15.53
N TYR A 41 -7.71 5.46 -14.73
CA TYR A 41 -8.26 4.90 -13.49
C TYR A 41 -8.76 6.00 -12.55
N PHE A 42 -7.96 7.05 -12.33
CA PHE A 42 -8.37 8.18 -11.52
C PHE A 42 -9.65 8.84 -12.02
N THR A 43 -9.75 9.06 -13.35
CA THR A 43 -10.93 9.67 -13.97
C THR A 43 -12.16 8.81 -13.74
N GLU A 44 -12.04 7.51 -13.96
CA GLU A 44 -13.13 6.55 -13.78
C GLU A 44 -13.58 6.42 -12.32
N MET A 45 -12.65 6.48 -11.36
CA MET A 45 -13.00 6.47 -9.93
C MET A 45 -13.65 7.78 -9.51
N ARG A 46 -13.14 8.93 -9.96
CA ARG A 46 -13.74 10.23 -9.68
C ARG A 46 -15.15 10.35 -10.24
N ASP A 47 -15.39 9.83 -11.43
CA ASP A 47 -16.73 9.89 -12.02
C ASP A 47 -17.69 8.92 -11.33
N LEU A 48 -17.17 7.83 -10.75
CA LEU A 48 -17.96 6.87 -9.96
C LEU A 48 -18.37 7.42 -8.59
N ILE A 49 -17.44 8.01 -7.82
CA ILE A 49 -17.70 8.37 -6.40
C ILE A 49 -17.39 9.85 -6.05
N GLY A 50 -16.76 10.61 -6.93
CA GLY A 50 -16.09 11.88 -6.64
C GLY A 50 -16.93 13.16 -6.60
N LYS A 51 -18.26 13.04 -6.42
CA LYS A 51 -19.17 14.18 -6.23
C LYS A 51 -20.22 13.91 -5.15
N ARG A 52 -19.94 12.94 -4.28
CA ARG A 52 -20.83 12.57 -3.20
C ARG A 52 -20.83 13.64 -2.12
N GLU A 53 -22.01 13.91 -1.59
CA GLU A 53 -22.19 14.59 -0.32
C GLU A 53 -22.59 13.56 0.73
N ASP A 54 -22.04 13.71 1.93
CA ASP A 54 -22.33 12.86 3.07
C ASP A 54 -22.39 13.72 4.34
N SER A 55 -22.69 13.12 5.49
CA SER A 55 -22.73 13.84 6.76
C SER A 55 -22.09 13.03 7.88
N ASP A 56 -21.45 13.74 8.81
CA ASP A 56 -20.97 13.17 10.07
C ASP A 56 -21.37 14.07 11.25
N GLU A 57 -20.85 13.77 12.45
CA GLU A 57 -21.07 14.56 13.66
C GLU A 57 -20.73 16.06 13.55
N LYS A 58 -19.91 16.45 12.55
CA LYS A 58 -19.51 17.84 12.29
C LYS A 58 -20.32 18.48 11.16
N GLY A 59 -21.34 17.79 10.65
CA GLY A 59 -22.24 18.24 9.60
C GLY A 59 -21.89 17.68 8.21
N ASN A 60 -22.46 18.31 7.19
CA ASN A 60 -22.36 17.85 5.80
C ASN A 60 -20.95 18.10 5.24
N PHE A 61 -20.47 17.17 4.42
CA PHE A 61 -19.21 17.29 3.70
C PHE A 61 -19.31 16.71 2.28
N SER A 62 -18.49 17.23 1.38
CA SER A 62 -18.34 16.74 0.01
C SER A 62 -17.07 15.90 -0.12
N TRP A 63 -17.13 14.87 -0.94
CA TRP A 63 -15.97 14.03 -1.26
C TRP A 63 -15.08 14.74 -2.29
N GLU A 64 -13.80 14.90 -1.97
CA GLU A 64 -12.78 15.48 -2.84
C GLU A 64 -11.78 14.39 -3.26
N MET A 65 -11.78 14.02 -4.54
CA MET A 65 -10.84 13.02 -5.04
C MET A 65 -9.49 13.67 -5.33
N LYS A 66 -8.42 13.21 -4.66
CA LYS A 66 -7.07 13.73 -4.88
C LYS A 66 -6.15 12.64 -5.43
N PHE A 67 -5.68 12.84 -6.66
CA PHE A 67 -4.62 12.01 -7.22
C PHE A 67 -3.27 12.49 -6.71
N ILE A 68 -2.42 11.55 -6.27
CA ILE A 68 -1.01 11.82 -6.05
C ILE A 68 -0.17 10.83 -6.86
N SER A 69 0.73 11.39 -7.67
CA SER A 69 1.63 10.60 -8.52
C SER A 69 2.81 10.03 -7.74
N ASP A 70 3.39 8.95 -8.26
CA ASP A 70 4.61 8.33 -7.71
C ASP A 70 5.75 9.34 -7.52
N ARG A 71 5.89 10.27 -8.48
CA ARG A 71 6.90 11.33 -8.42
C ARG A 71 6.66 12.28 -7.26
N GLU A 72 5.41 12.62 -6.95
CA GLU A 72 5.07 13.48 -5.82
C GLU A 72 5.31 12.76 -4.48
N ILE A 73 5.03 11.46 -4.41
CA ILE A 73 5.38 10.61 -3.25
C ILE A 73 6.89 10.65 -3.03
N ASP A 74 7.67 10.29 -4.07
CA ASP A 74 9.13 10.19 -3.97
C ASP A 74 9.78 11.53 -3.66
N SER A 75 9.45 12.57 -4.42
CA SER A 75 10.06 13.90 -4.22
C SER A 75 9.63 14.52 -2.89
N GLY A 76 8.39 14.30 -2.46
CA GLY A 76 7.89 14.76 -1.17
C GLY A 76 8.64 14.10 -0.03
N LEU A 77 8.75 12.77 -0.02
CA LEU A 77 9.46 12.02 1.00
C LEU A 77 10.94 12.42 1.07
N ARG A 78 11.63 12.51 -0.07
CA ARG A 78 13.02 13.01 -0.13
C ARG A 78 13.15 14.38 0.49
N LYS A 79 12.25 15.29 0.16
CA LYS A 79 12.28 16.66 0.67
C LYS A 79 12.11 16.67 2.19
N VAL A 80 11.06 16.02 2.71
CA VAL A 80 10.79 16.04 4.17
C VAL A 80 11.93 15.38 4.95
N ILE A 81 12.51 14.30 4.42
CA ILE A 81 13.69 13.64 5.00
C ILE A 81 14.91 14.55 4.91
N SER A 82 15.19 15.21 3.78
CA SER A 82 16.34 16.10 3.65
C SER A 82 16.28 17.31 4.60
N GLU A 83 15.10 17.85 4.84
CA GLU A 83 14.88 19.04 5.67
C GLU A 83 14.87 18.72 7.17
N ASN A 84 14.52 17.49 7.54
CA ASN A 84 14.30 17.08 8.94
C ASN A 84 15.17 15.88 9.35
N GLY A 85 16.03 15.41 8.44
CA GLY A 85 16.87 14.22 8.55
C GLY A 85 17.83 14.31 9.72
N GLY A 86 18.09 13.16 10.34
CA GLY A 86 19.16 13.00 11.32
C GLY A 86 20.33 12.19 10.77
N SER A 87 21.22 11.79 11.67
CA SER A 87 22.25 10.79 11.39
C SER A 87 21.78 9.35 11.67
N ASN A 88 20.52 9.16 12.06
CA ASN A 88 20.00 7.84 12.38
C ASN A 88 19.74 7.05 11.10
N PRO A 89 19.91 5.72 11.12
CA PRO A 89 19.46 4.86 10.04
C PRO A 89 17.96 4.95 9.83
N ILE A 90 17.52 5.01 8.58
CA ILE A 90 16.12 5.10 8.18
C ILE A 90 15.62 3.71 7.78
N ILE A 91 14.57 3.23 8.44
CA ILE A 91 13.91 1.96 8.09
C ILE A 91 12.55 2.24 7.42
N SER A 92 12.35 1.74 6.21
CA SER A 92 11.09 1.92 5.49
C SER A 92 10.09 0.80 5.75
N PHE A 93 8.82 1.14 5.94
CA PHE A 93 7.70 0.19 5.97
C PHE A 93 7.17 -0.14 4.56
N ASP A 94 7.60 0.62 3.55
CA ASP A 94 7.30 0.40 2.14
C ASP A 94 8.57 0.13 1.33
N ASP A 95 8.52 -0.88 0.46
CA ASP A 95 9.61 -1.34 -0.40
C ASP A 95 9.32 -1.05 -1.89
N VAL A 96 8.49 -0.03 -2.17
CA VAL A 96 8.13 0.39 -3.53
C VAL A 96 8.72 1.76 -3.84
N TYR A 97 8.58 2.73 -2.95
CA TYR A 97 9.04 4.10 -3.16
C TYR A 97 10.42 4.34 -2.55
N CYS A 98 11.14 5.36 -3.05
CA CYS A 98 12.39 5.86 -2.47
C CYS A 98 13.47 4.79 -2.17
N GLN A 99 13.68 3.78 -3.02
CA GLN A 99 14.50 2.60 -2.70
C GLN A 99 15.99 2.86 -2.38
N ASP A 100 16.51 4.03 -2.70
CA ASP A 100 17.86 4.50 -2.42
C ASP A 100 17.98 5.29 -1.10
N LEU A 101 16.86 5.66 -0.46
CA LEU A 101 16.87 6.40 0.80
C LEU A 101 17.00 5.53 2.06
N PRO A 102 16.19 4.46 2.25
CA PRO A 102 16.23 3.73 3.50
C PRO A 102 17.49 2.87 3.59
N ASP A 103 18.04 2.80 4.79
CA ASP A 103 19.14 1.88 5.10
C ASP A 103 18.68 0.42 5.11
N GLY A 104 17.38 0.18 5.40
CA GLY A 104 16.75 -1.13 5.41
C GLY A 104 15.22 -1.06 5.36
N ASN A 105 14.57 -2.21 5.15
CA ASN A 105 13.11 -2.33 5.06
C ASN A 105 12.54 -3.19 6.19
N TYR A 106 11.34 -2.82 6.64
CA TYR A 106 10.49 -3.59 7.53
C TYR A 106 9.27 -4.09 6.74
N HIS A 107 9.36 -5.32 6.27
CA HIS A 107 8.42 -5.92 5.34
C HIS A 107 7.16 -6.44 6.07
N VAL A 108 6.26 -5.53 6.39
CA VAL A 108 4.96 -5.80 7.02
C VAL A 108 3.82 -5.77 6.01
N THR A 109 2.79 -6.59 6.24
CA THR A 109 1.54 -6.59 5.48
C THR A 109 0.35 -6.99 6.36
N ARG A 110 -0.85 -6.84 5.81
CA ARG A 110 -2.11 -7.21 6.44
C ARG A 110 -2.46 -8.66 6.11
N ILE A 111 -2.82 -9.42 7.13
CA ILE A 111 -3.31 -10.79 7.04
C ILE A 111 -4.81 -10.81 7.32
N GLN A 112 -5.59 -11.39 6.40
CA GLN A 112 -7.04 -11.49 6.51
C GLN A 112 -7.50 -12.95 6.52
N ASN A 113 -8.45 -13.24 7.40
CA ASN A 113 -9.17 -14.51 7.40
C ASN A 113 -10.14 -14.59 6.19
N PRO A 114 -9.96 -15.53 5.25
CA PRO A 114 -10.82 -15.63 4.06
C PRO A 114 -12.23 -16.15 4.38
N HIS A 115 -12.50 -16.58 5.60
CA HIS A 115 -13.83 -17.00 6.03
C HIS A 115 -14.59 -15.90 6.77
N ASN A 116 -13.93 -14.79 7.11
CA ASN A 116 -14.55 -13.62 7.73
C ASN A 116 -13.81 -12.34 7.32
N LEU A 117 -14.31 -11.68 6.27
CA LEU A 117 -13.68 -10.49 5.70
C LEU A 117 -13.87 -9.22 6.54
N ASN A 118 -14.77 -9.26 7.53
CA ASN A 118 -15.08 -8.16 8.42
C ASN A 118 -14.31 -8.25 9.75
N GLU A 119 -13.62 -9.37 9.99
CA GLU A 119 -12.70 -9.48 11.13
C GLU A 119 -11.54 -8.48 10.96
N PRO A 120 -11.10 -7.80 12.04
CA PRO A 120 -9.89 -7.00 12.01
C PRO A 120 -8.72 -7.78 11.43
N HIS A 121 -7.95 -7.14 10.57
CA HIS A 121 -6.75 -7.77 10.02
C HIS A 121 -5.70 -7.96 11.13
N LYS A 122 -4.85 -8.96 10.94
CA LYS A 122 -3.62 -9.11 11.71
C LYS A 122 -2.45 -8.55 10.91
N LEU A 123 -1.39 -8.14 11.58
CA LEU A 123 -0.13 -7.81 10.93
C LEU A 123 0.75 -9.04 10.84
N GLY A 124 1.47 -9.16 9.73
CA GLY A 124 2.45 -10.23 9.54
C GLY A 124 3.45 -9.89 8.45
N PRO A 125 4.43 -10.77 8.20
CA PRO A 125 5.47 -10.49 7.22
C PRO A 125 4.91 -10.55 5.80
N ARG A 126 5.42 -9.68 4.90
CA ARG A 126 5.22 -9.82 3.44
C ARG A 126 5.70 -11.19 2.96
N PHE A 127 5.33 -11.56 1.74
CA PHE A 127 5.78 -12.81 1.17
C PHE A 127 7.31 -12.91 1.13
N ARG A 128 7.85 -14.08 1.47
CA ARG A 128 9.30 -14.39 1.54
C ARG A 128 10.10 -13.67 2.63
N ALA A 129 9.51 -12.72 3.36
CA ALA A 129 10.17 -12.10 4.50
C ALA A 129 10.16 -13.03 5.73
N VAL A 130 11.17 -12.89 6.59
CA VAL A 130 11.23 -13.55 7.90
C VAL A 130 10.15 -13.00 8.84
N SER A 131 9.92 -13.64 9.99
CA SER A 131 8.92 -13.16 10.96
C SER A 131 9.19 -11.71 11.38
N LEU A 132 8.12 -10.98 11.71
CA LEU A 132 8.21 -9.57 12.12
C LEU A 132 9.20 -9.38 13.29
N ASP A 133 9.15 -10.25 14.31
CA ASP A 133 10.09 -10.18 15.44
C ASP A 133 11.55 -10.39 15.01
N GLU A 134 11.79 -11.32 14.07
CA GLU A 134 13.13 -11.55 13.55
C GLU A 134 13.63 -10.37 12.71
N GLN A 135 12.75 -9.73 11.93
CA GLN A 135 13.08 -8.49 11.21
C GLN A 135 13.53 -7.39 12.19
N VAL A 136 12.80 -7.18 13.29
CA VAL A 136 13.16 -6.16 14.30
C VAL A 136 14.51 -6.48 14.96
N ARG A 137 14.79 -7.76 15.29
CA ARG A 137 16.11 -8.16 15.82
C ARG A 137 17.23 -7.93 14.82
N GLN A 138 16.99 -8.21 13.53
CA GLN A 138 17.97 -7.96 12.48
C GLN A 138 18.22 -6.45 12.29
N ILE A 139 17.18 -5.64 12.33
CA ILE A 139 17.28 -4.17 12.32
C ILE A 139 18.14 -3.70 13.51
N LYS A 140 17.82 -4.14 14.73
CA LYS A 140 18.60 -3.77 15.93
C LYS A 140 20.07 -4.17 15.83
N LYS A 141 20.33 -5.39 15.35
CA LYS A 141 21.69 -5.92 15.20
C LYS A 141 22.48 -5.11 14.17
N ARG A 142 21.84 -4.67 13.09
CA ARG A 142 22.50 -4.00 11.97
C ARG A 142 22.64 -2.49 12.15
N TYR A 143 21.61 -1.83 12.69
CA TYR A 143 21.49 -0.38 12.74
C TYR A 143 21.54 0.20 14.16
N GLY A 144 21.49 -0.66 15.18
CA GLY A 144 21.57 -0.26 16.58
C GLY A 144 20.20 -0.01 17.23
N LYS A 145 20.20 0.75 18.32
CA LYS A 145 19.01 0.97 19.17
C LYS A 145 18.22 2.22 18.81
N LYS A 146 18.68 3.05 17.89
CA LYS A 146 18.01 4.29 17.53
C LYS A 146 17.91 4.40 16.02
N ILE A 147 16.68 4.55 15.53
CA ILE A 147 16.37 4.61 14.11
C ILE A 147 15.33 5.70 13.85
N ASP A 148 15.22 6.09 12.58
CA ASP A 148 14.06 6.80 12.06
C ASP A 148 13.24 5.83 11.19
N LEU A 149 11.94 6.09 11.06
CA LEU A 149 11.05 5.32 10.18
C LEU A 149 10.57 6.16 9.00
N MET A 150 10.30 5.50 7.88
CA MET A 150 9.57 6.11 6.77
C MET A 150 8.45 5.20 6.24
N ASP A 151 7.40 5.81 5.71
CA ASP A 151 6.30 5.12 5.04
C ASP A 151 5.62 6.07 4.03
N VAL A 152 4.79 5.53 3.13
CA VAL A 152 3.99 6.33 2.20
C VAL A 152 2.92 7.11 2.96
N GLY A 153 2.25 6.49 3.93
CA GLY A 153 1.31 7.25 4.75
C GLY A 153 0.61 6.49 5.85
N THR A 154 -0.14 7.23 6.67
CA THR A 154 -0.83 6.68 7.85
C THR A 154 -2.26 7.17 7.98
N PHE A 155 -3.23 6.25 7.85
CA PHE A 155 -4.67 6.58 7.96
C PHE A 155 -5.09 6.90 9.40
N GLU A 156 -5.18 5.88 10.25
CA GLU A 156 -5.52 6.00 11.67
C GLU A 156 -4.32 5.83 12.61
N GLY A 157 -3.11 5.60 12.09
CA GLY A 157 -1.93 5.34 12.93
C GLY A 157 -1.90 3.95 13.56
N GLY A 158 -2.89 3.09 13.29
CA GLY A 158 -2.97 1.71 13.77
C GLY A 158 -1.71 0.91 13.51
N THR A 159 -1.45 0.61 12.24
CA THR A 159 -0.33 -0.25 11.85
C THR A 159 1.04 0.24 12.34
N LEU A 160 1.37 1.51 12.09
CA LEU A 160 2.66 2.07 12.52
C LEU A 160 2.78 2.12 14.04
N GLY A 161 1.77 2.66 14.74
CA GLY A 161 1.81 2.80 16.19
C GLY A 161 1.88 1.45 16.89
N ASP A 162 1.08 0.48 16.46
CA ASP A 162 1.02 -0.84 17.10
C ASP A 162 2.34 -1.62 16.89
N GLU A 163 2.99 -1.51 15.73
CA GLU A 163 4.29 -2.16 15.50
C GLU A 163 5.40 -1.49 16.32
N ILE A 164 5.38 -0.16 16.45
CA ILE A 164 6.35 0.58 17.25
C ILE A 164 6.23 0.20 18.73
N GLU A 165 5.03 0.26 19.32
CA GLU A 165 4.81 -0.09 20.72
C GLU A 165 5.10 -1.56 21.01
N ASN A 166 4.57 -2.47 20.18
CA ASN A 166 4.55 -3.89 20.52
C ASN A 166 5.79 -4.65 20.05
N ARG A 167 6.59 -4.10 19.13
CA ARG A 167 7.80 -4.78 18.63
C ARG A 167 9.05 -3.95 18.77
N PHE A 168 9.11 -2.76 18.18
CA PHE A 168 10.34 -1.96 18.19
C PHE A 168 10.74 -1.58 19.63
N ARG A 169 9.82 -1.02 20.41
CA ARG A 169 10.08 -0.66 21.82
C ARG A 169 10.36 -1.86 22.71
N VAL A 170 9.62 -2.96 22.53
CA VAL A 170 9.84 -4.22 23.27
C VAL A 170 11.24 -4.79 23.01
N GLU A 171 11.72 -4.72 21.76
CA GLU A 171 13.09 -5.09 21.40
C GLU A 171 14.12 -3.99 21.78
N GLY A 172 13.71 -2.91 22.45
CA GLY A 172 14.60 -1.85 22.92
C GLY A 172 15.19 -0.99 21.80
N ILE A 173 14.42 -0.81 20.72
CA ILE A 173 14.69 0.16 19.65
C ILE A 173 13.85 1.42 19.90
N GLU A 174 14.52 2.56 19.97
CA GLU A 174 13.95 3.90 19.99
C GLU A 174 13.71 4.37 18.55
N VAL A 175 12.47 4.73 18.24
CA VAL A 175 12.10 5.42 17.00
C VAL A 175 12.05 6.91 17.29
N GLU A 176 12.99 7.69 16.73
CA GLU A 176 13.06 9.13 17.02
C GLU A 176 12.11 9.94 16.14
N LYS A 177 12.11 9.68 14.83
CA LYS A 177 11.25 10.36 13.85
C LYS A 177 10.52 9.37 12.96
N ILE A 178 9.36 9.81 12.45
CA ILE A 178 8.64 9.14 11.38
C ILE A 178 8.48 10.12 10.22
N TYR A 179 8.84 9.70 9.02
CA TYR A 179 8.67 10.46 7.78
C TYR A 179 7.55 9.85 6.93
N LEU A 180 6.55 10.65 6.57
CA LEU A 180 5.39 10.20 5.80
C LEU A 180 5.18 11.06 4.56
N ALA A 181 4.77 10.47 3.44
CA ALA A 181 4.27 11.30 2.32
C ALA A 181 2.93 11.92 2.73
N PHE A 182 2.02 11.11 3.27
CA PHE A 182 0.69 11.57 3.66
C PHE A 182 0.29 11.10 5.04
N ALA A 183 -0.36 11.98 5.79
CA ALA A 183 -0.79 11.66 7.14
C ALA A 183 -2.24 12.07 7.40
N GLY A 184 -3.05 11.12 7.85
CA GLY A 184 -4.39 11.37 8.34
C GLY A 184 -4.32 12.09 9.68
N LYS A 185 -5.19 13.07 9.92
CA LYS A 185 -5.22 13.83 11.18
C LYS A 185 -5.26 12.91 12.42
N LYS A 186 -6.13 11.90 12.41
CA LYS A 186 -6.23 10.89 13.49
C LYS A 186 -4.93 10.09 13.65
N GLY A 187 -4.28 9.73 12.54
CA GLY A 187 -3.00 9.02 12.59
C GLY A 187 -1.88 9.86 13.20
N ILE A 188 -1.80 11.16 12.86
CA ILE A 188 -0.84 12.10 13.46
C ILE A 188 -1.10 12.21 14.97
N GLU A 189 -2.35 12.43 15.36
CA GLU A 189 -2.75 12.52 16.77
C GLU A 189 -2.35 11.26 17.54
N LYS A 190 -2.64 10.07 17.00
CA LYS A 190 -2.27 8.79 17.63
C LYS A 190 -0.76 8.62 17.76
N LEU A 191 0.02 8.91 16.70
CA LEU A 191 1.48 8.77 16.74
C LEU A 191 2.14 9.79 17.68
N ASN A 192 1.67 11.04 17.70
CA ASN A 192 2.17 12.06 18.62
C ASN A 192 1.79 11.75 20.07
N ALA A 193 0.62 11.15 20.33
CA ALA A 193 0.19 10.77 21.68
C ALA A 193 1.10 9.70 22.32
N ILE A 194 1.74 8.85 21.51
CA ILE A 194 2.76 7.90 21.98
C ILE A 194 4.19 8.50 21.96
N GLY A 195 4.33 9.81 21.77
CA GLY A 195 5.58 10.54 21.88
C GLY A 195 6.47 10.54 20.63
N LEU A 196 5.92 10.22 19.46
CA LEU A 196 6.69 10.16 18.21
C LEU A 196 6.68 11.51 17.48
N ASN A 197 7.84 11.91 16.96
CA ASN A 197 7.97 13.12 16.15
C ASN A 197 7.65 12.81 14.68
N THR A 198 6.39 12.99 14.30
CA THR A 198 5.92 12.71 12.93
C THR A 198 6.16 13.92 12.02
N LYS A 199 6.90 13.73 10.94
CA LYS A 199 7.09 14.67 9.83
C LYS A 199 6.36 14.13 8.61
N TYR A 200 5.65 15.01 7.91
CA TYR A 200 4.86 14.61 6.74
C TYR A 200 4.87 15.67 5.66
N VAL A 201 4.68 15.26 4.40
CA VAL A 201 4.60 16.18 3.26
C VAL A 201 3.24 16.88 3.24
N GLN A 202 2.16 16.10 3.36
CA GLN A 202 0.80 16.62 3.40
C GLN A 202 -0.05 15.89 4.45
N SER A 203 -1.01 16.60 5.03
CA SER A 203 -2.00 16.02 5.93
C SER A 203 -3.41 16.20 5.40
N PHE A 204 -4.26 15.21 5.63
CA PHE A 204 -5.64 15.21 5.13
C PHE A 204 -6.65 14.86 6.22
N ASP A 205 -7.85 15.43 6.09
CA ASP A 205 -9.07 14.86 6.66
C ASP A 205 -9.67 13.96 5.58
N TRP A 206 -9.20 12.71 5.51
CA TRP A 206 -9.53 11.81 4.41
C TRP A 206 -10.61 10.77 4.75
N ILE A 207 -11.35 10.35 3.73
CA ILE A 207 -12.34 9.27 3.74
C ILE A 207 -11.63 7.93 3.70
N ASP A 208 -10.81 7.72 2.68
CA ASP A 208 -10.04 6.50 2.46
C ASP A 208 -8.92 6.74 1.44
N TRP A 209 -8.14 5.71 1.19
CA TRP A 209 -7.05 5.66 0.25
C TRP A 209 -7.16 4.42 -0.63
N LEU A 210 -7.25 4.63 -1.95
CA LEU A 210 -7.33 3.58 -2.94
C LEU A 210 -6.11 3.62 -3.86
N GLU A 211 -5.49 2.47 -4.05
CA GLU A 211 -4.28 2.34 -4.84
C GLU A 211 -4.56 1.54 -6.12
N MET A 212 -4.14 2.03 -7.28
CA MET A 212 -4.35 1.27 -8.51
C MET A 212 -3.60 -0.07 -8.48
N ARG A 213 -2.45 -0.14 -7.79
CA ARG A 213 -1.72 -1.40 -7.57
C ARG A 213 -2.53 -2.50 -6.89
N ASP A 214 -3.61 -2.17 -6.18
CA ASP A 214 -4.52 -3.17 -5.63
C ASP A 214 -5.20 -4.00 -6.73
N CYS A 215 -5.34 -3.46 -7.95
CA CYS A 215 -5.89 -4.18 -9.10
C CYS A 215 -5.04 -5.39 -9.49
N LEU A 216 -3.72 -5.36 -9.26
CA LEU A 216 -2.84 -6.49 -9.52
C LEU A 216 -2.83 -7.53 -8.39
N GLY A 217 -3.39 -7.18 -7.23
CA GLY A 217 -3.41 -8.04 -6.05
C GLY A 217 -2.10 -8.10 -5.27
N PHE A 218 -1.11 -7.28 -5.64
CA PHE A 218 0.21 -7.26 -5.01
C PHE A 218 0.22 -6.74 -3.58
N ASP A 219 -0.64 -5.78 -3.26
CA ASP A 219 -0.89 -5.31 -1.89
C ASP A 219 -2.19 -5.87 -1.30
N GLY A 220 -2.76 -6.89 -1.95
CA GLY A 220 -3.92 -7.62 -1.46
C GLY A 220 -3.67 -8.23 -0.08
N ARG A 221 -4.74 -8.56 0.64
CA ARG A 221 -4.61 -9.06 2.02
C ARG A 221 -4.12 -10.50 2.01
N LYS A 222 -2.95 -10.74 2.59
CA LYS A 222 -2.36 -12.08 2.72
C LYS A 222 -3.30 -13.00 3.51
N VAL A 223 -3.35 -14.28 3.15
CA VAL A 223 -4.09 -15.28 3.91
C VAL A 223 -3.17 -15.94 4.96
N PRO A 224 -3.66 -16.28 6.17
CA PRO A 224 -2.87 -17.03 7.15
C PRO A 224 -2.30 -18.31 6.53
N MET A 225 -0.98 -18.47 6.58
CA MET A 225 -0.33 -19.68 6.11
C MET A 225 -0.69 -20.86 7.02
N ARG A 226 -1.02 -22.01 6.43
CA ARG A 226 -1.07 -23.32 7.13
C ARG A 226 0.16 -24.12 6.72
N ASN A 227 0.54 -25.12 7.52
CA ASN A 227 1.70 -25.99 7.25
C ASN A 227 1.66 -26.69 5.88
N THR A 228 0.48 -26.81 5.27
CA THR A 228 0.26 -27.41 3.94
C THR A 228 0.38 -26.41 2.79
N ASP A 229 0.57 -25.12 3.08
CA ASP A 229 0.79 -24.13 2.05
C ASP A 229 2.23 -24.23 1.58
N ASN A 230 2.40 -24.62 0.32
CA ASN A 230 3.60 -24.24 -0.40
C ASN A 230 3.83 -22.73 -0.25
N SER A 231 5.03 -22.27 -0.58
CA SER A 231 5.45 -20.86 -0.62
C SER A 231 4.64 -19.94 -1.58
N ALA A 232 3.41 -20.32 -1.93
CA ALA A 232 2.48 -19.60 -2.76
C ALA A 232 2.10 -18.26 -2.12
N ASN A 233 2.11 -17.21 -2.94
CA ASN A 233 1.69 -15.87 -2.55
C ASN A 233 0.16 -15.80 -2.50
N LEU A 234 -0.44 -16.39 -1.45
CA LEU A 234 -1.89 -16.47 -1.29
C LEU A 234 -2.46 -15.19 -0.68
N PHE A 235 -3.43 -14.58 -1.36
CA PHE A 235 -4.04 -13.33 -0.94
C PHE A 235 -5.53 -13.25 -1.33
N ILE A 236 -6.21 -12.25 -0.78
CA ILE A 236 -7.59 -11.84 -1.10
C ILE A 236 -7.53 -10.47 -1.77
N LYS A 237 -8.19 -10.31 -2.91
CA LYS A 237 -8.25 -9.03 -3.65
C LYS A 237 -9.08 -8.02 -2.88
N TYR A 238 -8.77 -6.73 -3.01
CA TYR A 238 -9.57 -5.66 -2.41
C TYR A 238 -11.03 -5.63 -2.88
N SER A 239 -11.29 -6.03 -4.12
CA SER A 239 -12.64 -6.12 -4.69
C SER A 239 -13.55 -7.17 -4.04
N GLU A 240 -13.05 -8.02 -3.15
CA GLU A 240 -13.86 -8.99 -2.40
C GLU A 240 -14.59 -8.34 -1.20
N ASN A 241 -14.12 -7.19 -0.68
CA ASN A 241 -14.79 -6.44 0.38
C ASN A 241 -14.64 -4.90 0.22
N PRO A 242 -15.11 -4.32 -0.90
CA PRO A 242 -14.82 -2.92 -1.25
C PRO A 242 -15.46 -1.91 -0.29
N GLU A 243 -16.60 -2.23 0.33
CA GLU A 243 -17.26 -1.36 1.31
C GLU A 243 -16.37 -1.15 2.55
N ASN A 244 -15.76 -2.21 3.08
CA ASN A 244 -15.02 -2.14 4.34
C ASN A 244 -13.53 -1.86 4.17
N TRP A 245 -12.96 -2.13 3.00
CA TRP A 245 -11.51 -2.01 2.79
C TRP A 245 -11.10 -0.84 1.90
N ALA A 246 -12.05 -0.24 1.19
CA ALA A 246 -11.85 0.94 0.36
C ALA A 246 -13.02 1.93 0.52
N SER A 247 -13.87 1.79 1.53
CA SER A 247 -15.00 2.69 1.80
C SER A 247 -15.87 2.98 0.57
N ILE A 248 -16.00 2.02 -0.35
CA ILE A 248 -16.84 2.19 -1.55
C ILE A 248 -18.30 2.17 -1.12
N PRO A 249 -19.10 3.20 -1.42
CA PRO A 249 -20.52 3.21 -1.05
C PRO A 249 -21.27 2.03 -1.68
N LYS A 250 -22.23 1.47 -0.93
CA LYS A 250 -22.94 0.24 -1.27
C LYS A 250 -23.55 0.24 -2.68
N GLU A 251 -24.10 1.38 -3.09
CA GLU A 251 -24.71 1.59 -4.41
C GLU A 251 -23.70 1.52 -5.57
N PHE A 252 -22.40 1.71 -5.31
CA PHE A 252 -21.33 1.69 -6.32
C PHE A 252 -20.48 0.42 -6.28
N VAL A 253 -20.78 -0.52 -5.38
CA VAL A 253 -19.96 -1.73 -5.17
C VAL A 253 -19.82 -2.58 -6.44
N GLU A 254 -20.92 -2.83 -7.15
CA GLU A 254 -20.87 -3.68 -8.35
C GLU A 254 -20.15 -2.99 -9.51
N ASP A 255 -20.39 -1.70 -9.72
CA ASP A 255 -19.68 -0.89 -10.72
C ASP A 255 -18.17 -0.82 -10.42
N TYR A 256 -17.80 -0.64 -9.16
CA TYR A 256 -16.41 -0.69 -8.71
C TYR A 256 -15.77 -2.04 -9.03
N LYS A 257 -16.45 -3.16 -8.73
CA LYS A 257 -15.94 -4.51 -9.04
C LYS A 257 -15.77 -4.73 -10.54
N ILE A 258 -16.70 -4.23 -11.37
CA ILE A 258 -16.60 -4.30 -12.83
C ILE A 258 -15.37 -3.52 -13.31
N LYS A 259 -15.20 -2.27 -12.85
CA LYS A 259 -14.04 -1.44 -13.20
C LYS A 259 -12.74 -2.08 -12.74
N TYR A 260 -12.65 -2.55 -11.49
CA TYR A 260 -11.48 -3.26 -10.94
C TYR A 260 -11.06 -4.45 -11.84
N LYS A 261 -12.03 -5.29 -12.25
CA LYS A 261 -11.76 -6.42 -13.15
C LYS A 261 -11.32 -5.95 -14.54
N SER A 262 -11.89 -4.87 -15.05
CA SER A 262 -11.52 -4.27 -16.33
C SER A 262 -10.08 -3.77 -16.30
N PHE A 263 -9.71 -2.98 -15.28
CA PHE A 263 -8.35 -2.47 -15.10
C PHE A 263 -7.34 -3.60 -14.95
N PHE A 264 -7.63 -4.64 -14.17
CA PHE A 264 -6.76 -5.82 -14.08
C PHE A 264 -6.50 -6.46 -15.47
N LYS A 265 -7.54 -6.60 -16.31
CA LYS A 265 -7.37 -7.12 -17.68
C LYS A 265 -6.52 -6.19 -18.54
N THR A 266 -6.73 -4.89 -18.47
CA THR A 266 -5.96 -3.90 -19.24
C THR A 266 -4.49 -3.89 -18.82
N ILE A 267 -4.20 -3.91 -17.52
CA ILE A 267 -2.82 -4.00 -17.02
C ILE A 267 -2.15 -5.27 -17.56
N LYS A 268 -2.83 -6.41 -17.51
CA LYS A 268 -2.31 -7.67 -18.08
C LYS A 268 -1.98 -7.56 -19.56
N SER A 269 -2.84 -6.93 -20.35
CA SER A 269 -2.62 -6.75 -21.79
C SER A 269 -1.42 -5.84 -22.06
N ILE A 270 -1.28 -4.75 -21.31
CA ILE A 270 -0.12 -3.85 -21.40
C ILE A 270 1.17 -4.61 -21.05
N LEU A 271 1.20 -5.32 -19.94
CA LEU A 271 2.39 -6.09 -19.52
C LEU A 271 2.77 -7.21 -20.50
N ALA A 272 1.80 -7.79 -21.20
CA ALA A 272 2.06 -8.82 -22.19
C ALA A 272 2.86 -8.31 -23.40
N MET A 273 2.87 -6.99 -23.67
CA MET A 273 3.69 -6.37 -24.70
C MET A 273 5.19 -6.42 -24.37
N ASP A 274 5.55 -6.44 -23.07
CA ASP A 274 6.91 -6.71 -22.56
C ASP A 274 7.13 -8.21 -22.25
N GLU A 275 6.26 -9.08 -22.78
CA GLU A 275 6.28 -10.53 -22.55
C GLU A 275 6.14 -10.93 -21.07
N ILE A 276 5.59 -10.04 -20.25
CA ILE A 276 5.32 -10.28 -18.84
C ILE A 276 3.90 -10.85 -18.72
N SER A 277 3.82 -12.11 -18.29
CA SER A 277 2.57 -12.77 -17.95
C SER A 277 2.24 -12.54 -16.48
N VAL A 278 1.06 -11.97 -16.22
CA VAL A 278 0.47 -11.90 -14.88
C VAL A 278 -0.79 -12.78 -14.83
N ALA A 279 -0.90 -13.62 -13.81
CA ALA A 279 -2.05 -14.49 -13.60
C ALA A 279 -2.47 -14.53 -12.14
N LEU A 280 -3.79 -14.57 -11.93
CA LEU A 280 -4.42 -14.86 -10.65
C LEU A 280 -5.03 -16.25 -10.71
N LYS A 281 -4.40 -17.20 -10.03
CA LYS A 281 -4.84 -18.59 -9.97
C LYS A 281 -5.70 -18.80 -8.72
N PRO A 282 -6.97 -19.23 -8.85
CA PRO A 282 -7.80 -19.54 -7.69
C PRO A 282 -7.15 -20.62 -6.82
N SER A 283 -7.19 -20.44 -5.51
CA SER A 283 -6.72 -21.41 -4.53
C SER A 283 -7.79 -22.47 -4.24
N LYS A 284 -7.37 -23.69 -3.90
CA LYS A 284 -8.28 -24.74 -3.43
C LYS A 284 -8.89 -24.43 -2.05
N ARG A 285 -8.35 -23.44 -1.33
CA ARG A 285 -8.80 -23.07 0.03
C ARG A 285 -10.18 -22.40 0.04
N SER A 286 -10.44 -21.55 -0.94
CA SER A 286 -11.65 -20.75 -1.04
C SER A 286 -11.69 -20.07 -2.41
N ASN A 287 -12.89 -19.82 -2.93
CA ASN A 287 -13.13 -19.15 -4.21
C ASN A 287 -12.69 -17.68 -4.25
N ILE A 288 -12.44 -17.06 -3.09
CA ILE A 288 -11.97 -15.68 -2.97
C ILE A 288 -10.45 -15.58 -2.70
N VAL A 289 -9.74 -16.70 -2.62
CA VAL A 289 -8.30 -16.75 -2.38
C VAL A 289 -7.58 -17.02 -3.69
N TYR A 290 -6.55 -16.22 -3.98
CA TYR A 290 -5.81 -16.28 -5.22
C TYR A 290 -4.31 -16.42 -4.95
N GLU A 291 -3.62 -17.12 -5.84
CA GLU A 291 -2.18 -17.08 -5.98
C GLU A 291 -1.82 -16.12 -7.13
N LEU A 292 -0.96 -15.16 -6.85
CA LEU A 292 -0.44 -14.24 -7.87
C LEU A 292 0.85 -14.80 -8.48
N ILE A 293 0.84 -14.91 -9.80
CA ILE A 293 1.95 -15.43 -10.59
C ILE A 293 2.37 -14.34 -11.57
N ILE A 294 3.62 -13.90 -11.49
CA ILE A 294 4.28 -13.11 -12.55
C ILE A 294 5.38 -13.96 -13.17
N LYS A 295 5.44 -14.00 -14.50
CA LYS A 295 6.52 -14.63 -15.23
C LYS A 295 6.86 -13.79 -16.45
N ARG A 296 8.13 -13.50 -16.67
CA ARG A 296 8.61 -13.11 -18.00
C ARG A 296 8.67 -14.38 -18.85
N LYS A 297 8.13 -14.35 -20.07
CA LYS A 297 8.42 -15.43 -21.02
C LYS A 297 9.94 -15.39 -21.22
N LYS A 298 10.63 -16.50 -20.95
CA LYS A 298 12.03 -16.58 -21.35
C LYS A 298 12.04 -16.54 -22.87
N ASN A 299 12.89 -15.71 -23.46
CA ASN A 299 13.32 -15.96 -24.83
C ASN A 299 13.98 -17.34 -24.80
N GLU A 300 13.33 -18.33 -25.41
CA GLU A 300 13.94 -19.62 -25.73
C GLU A 300 14.90 -19.40 -26.92
N GLU A 301 15.88 -18.52 -26.76
CA GLU A 301 16.96 -18.31 -27.72
C GLU A 301 18.22 -17.93 -26.94
N GLU A 302 19.01 -18.94 -26.58
CA GLU A 302 20.48 -18.95 -26.49
C GLU A 302 20.89 -20.35 -25.97
N ASP A 303 20.88 -21.33 -26.89
CA ASP A 303 21.72 -22.53 -26.88
C ASP A 303 22.48 -22.58 -28.23
#